data_AF-A0AA89AVH0-F1
#
_entry.id   AF-A0AA89AVH0-F1
#
_cell.length_a   1.000
_cell.length_b   1.000
_cell.length_c   1.000
_cell.angle_alpha   90.00
_cell.angle_beta   90.00
_cell.angle_gamma   90.00
#
_symmetry.space_group_name_H-M   'P 1'
#
loop_
_entity.id
_entity.type
_entity.pdbx_description
1 polymer ?
#
loop_
_entity_poly.entity_id
_entity_poly.type
_entity_poly.pdbx_seq_one_letter_code
_entity_poly.pdbx_strand_id
1 'polypeptide(L)'
;MTKRAWWKKMHKVMVNRLKKRHTWLEKKYDSLLIAATLIATMAYQAAINPPGGLWQNDQPFDFEGNRTITFYAGTSVMAANYPEVYQTFWSYNTSSFVAALSVVLLLVSGLPLKRRIFAWLLMAIMWVAMTFMALTYLISMTAVTPGNGYESMIGDWSYKGFNSMWEPILKIVKKSVWTWFAVIGVILAVQSCRFLMWITGIFCHYRRKRVSSLRSHGEGSV
;
A
#
# COMPACT_ATOMS: atom_id res chain seq x y z
N MET A 1 -34.49 22.35 34.79
CA MET A 1 -34.50 21.34 33.69
C MET A 1 -34.75 19.97 34.31
N THR A 2 -35.85 19.29 33.99
CA THR A 2 -36.19 17.99 34.60
C THR A 2 -35.25 16.87 34.11
N LYS A 3 -34.94 15.87 34.96
CA LYS A 3 -34.07 14.73 34.60
C LYS A 3 -34.48 14.06 33.28
N ARG A 4 -35.80 13.97 33.00
CA ARG A 4 -36.35 13.47 31.73
C ARG A 4 -35.98 14.33 30.51
N ALA A 5 -36.05 15.65 30.63
CA ALA A 5 -35.67 16.56 29.54
C ALA A 5 -34.17 16.49 29.24
N TRP A 6 -33.35 16.36 30.29
CA TRP A 6 -31.91 16.16 30.15
C TRP A 6 -31.57 14.83 29.45
N TRP A 7 -32.24 13.73 29.82
CA TRP A 7 -32.04 12.41 29.19
C TRP A 7 -32.42 12.42 27.71
N LYS A 8 -33.56 13.02 27.35
CA LYS A 8 -33.97 13.16 25.94
C LYS A 8 -32.95 13.96 25.13
N LYS A 9 -32.41 15.05 25.70
CA LYS A 9 -31.36 15.86 25.08
C LYS A 9 -30.09 15.05 24.86
N MET A 10 -29.64 14.31 25.88
CA MET A 10 -28.42 13.49 25.80
C MET A 10 -28.56 12.32 24.82
N HIS A 11 -29.70 11.62 24.83
CA HIS A 11 -29.99 10.56 23.88
C HIS A 11 -29.96 11.09 22.43
N LYS A 12 -30.61 12.23 22.17
CA LYS A 12 -30.60 12.87 20.84
C LYS A 12 -29.18 13.25 20.39
N VAL A 13 -28.37 13.82 21.29
CA VAL A 13 -26.97 14.14 21.01
C VAL A 13 -26.16 12.87 20.70
N MET A 14 -26.37 11.79 21.47
CA MET A 14 -25.63 10.54 21.29
C MET A 14 -26.00 9.84 19.97
N VAL A 15 -27.29 9.73 19.66
CA VAL A 15 -27.78 9.16 18.38
C VAL A 15 -27.28 9.98 17.19
N ASN A 16 -27.32 11.32 17.26
CA ASN A 16 -26.78 12.17 16.21
C ASN A 16 -25.27 11.97 16.01
N ARG A 17 -24.50 11.82 17.11
CA ARG A 17 -23.06 11.51 17.02
C ARG A 17 -22.79 10.13 16.41
N LEU A 18 -23.59 9.13 16.72
CA LEU A 18 -23.46 7.79 16.13
C LEU A 18 -23.80 7.78 14.63
N LYS A 19 -24.91 8.43 14.24
CA LYS A 19 -25.30 8.58 12.84
C LYS A 19 -24.23 9.34 12.04
N LYS A 20 -23.69 10.42 12.60
CA LYS A 20 -22.59 11.19 11.98
C LYS A 20 -21.31 10.34 11.84
N ARG A 21 -20.97 9.50 12.82
CA ARG A 21 -19.82 8.58 12.71
C ARG A 21 -20.03 7.49 11.67
N HIS A 22 -21.23 6.91 11.59
CA HIS A 22 -21.54 5.86 10.61
C HIS A 22 -21.38 6.38 9.18
N THR A 23 -22.06 7.47 8.88
CA THR A 23 -22.01 8.14 7.56
C THR A 23 -20.61 8.58 7.15
N TRP A 24 -19.78 9.02 8.11
CA TRP A 24 -18.40 9.41 7.81
C TRP A 24 -17.49 8.21 7.54
N LEU A 25 -17.73 7.06 8.20
CA LEU A 25 -16.99 5.83 7.95
C LEU A 25 -17.36 5.21 6.61
N GLU A 26 -18.65 5.18 6.25
CA GLU A 26 -19.12 4.71 4.94
C GLU A 26 -18.44 5.48 3.81
N LYS A 27 -18.51 6.82 3.83
CA LYS A 27 -17.84 7.66 2.83
C LYS A 27 -16.35 7.37 2.67
N LYS A 28 -15.67 7.04 3.77
CA LYS A 28 -14.24 6.68 3.74
C LYS A 28 -14.01 5.33 3.10
N TYR A 29 -14.82 4.33 3.42
CA TYR A 29 -14.71 3.00 2.82
C TYR A 29 -15.06 3.02 1.34
N ASP A 30 -16.07 3.79 0.93
CA ASP A 30 -16.43 3.99 -0.48
C ASP A 30 -15.27 4.62 -1.25
N SER A 31 -14.67 5.68 -0.70
CA SER A 31 -13.50 6.34 -1.31
C SER A 31 -12.31 5.38 -1.44
N LEU A 32 -12.09 4.53 -0.44
CA LEU A 32 -11.00 3.57 -0.43
C LEU A 32 -11.22 2.45 -1.45
N LEU A 33 -12.46 1.98 -1.59
CA LEU A 33 -12.86 1.01 -2.59
C LEU A 33 -12.64 1.54 -4.01
N ILE A 34 -13.04 2.78 -4.26
CA ILE A 34 -12.80 3.46 -5.54
C ILE A 34 -11.29 3.55 -5.82
N ALA A 35 -10.49 4.01 -4.85
CA ALA A 35 -9.04 4.09 -5.05
C ALA A 35 -8.41 2.71 -5.31
N ALA A 36 -8.82 1.68 -4.57
CA ALA A 36 -8.30 0.32 -4.74
C ALA A 36 -8.66 -0.26 -6.11
N THR A 37 -9.90 -0.10 -6.55
CA THR A 37 -10.34 -0.55 -7.89
C THR A 37 -9.62 0.20 -9.01
N LEU A 38 -9.36 1.50 -8.84
CA LEU A 38 -8.54 2.28 -9.79
C LEU A 38 -7.09 1.78 -9.86
N ILE A 39 -6.44 1.50 -8.73
CA ILE A 39 -5.08 0.95 -8.71
C ILE A 39 -5.05 -0.44 -9.37
N ALA A 40 -6.01 -1.31 -9.02
CA ALA A 40 -6.10 -2.64 -9.60
C ALA A 40 -6.31 -2.60 -11.12
N THR A 41 -7.18 -1.71 -11.61
CA THR A 41 -7.40 -1.54 -13.04
C THR A 41 -6.16 -1.01 -13.75
N MET A 42 -5.49 0.01 -13.22
CA MET A 42 -4.25 0.53 -13.81
C MET A 42 -3.14 -0.53 -13.84
N ALA A 43 -2.99 -1.33 -12.77
CA ALA A 43 -1.97 -2.38 -12.71
C ALA A 43 -2.28 -3.53 -13.69
N TYR A 44 -3.57 -3.88 -13.85
CA TYR A 44 -4.01 -4.83 -14.88
C TYR A 44 -3.72 -4.31 -16.29
N GLN A 45 -4.02 -3.03 -16.56
CA GLN A 45 -3.72 -2.40 -17.85
C GLN A 45 -2.22 -2.41 -18.16
N ALA A 46 -1.38 -2.12 -17.17
CA ALA A 46 0.08 -2.15 -17.31
C ALA A 46 0.63 -3.57 -17.53
N ALA A 47 -0.06 -4.61 -17.06
CA ALA A 47 0.33 -6.00 -17.25
C ALA A 47 0.06 -6.50 -18.68
N ILE A 48 -1.08 -6.14 -19.26
CA ILE A 48 -1.44 -6.53 -20.64
C ILE A 48 -0.78 -5.65 -21.70
N ASN A 49 -0.48 -4.40 -21.34
CA ASN A 49 0.21 -3.43 -22.19
C ASN A 49 1.48 -2.96 -21.48
N PRO A 50 2.54 -3.79 -21.43
CA PRO A 50 3.77 -3.43 -20.76
C PRO A 50 4.40 -2.19 -21.42
N PRO A 51 5.19 -1.41 -20.67
CA PRO A 51 5.98 -0.31 -21.22
C PRO A 51 6.83 -0.78 -22.41
N GLY A 52 6.85 -0.01 -23.49
CA GLY A 52 7.47 -0.41 -24.76
C GLY A 52 6.62 -1.34 -25.64
N GLY A 53 5.49 -1.83 -25.14
CA GLY A 53 4.51 -2.61 -25.90
C GLY A 53 4.90 -4.08 -26.11
N LEU A 54 4.12 -4.72 -26.98
CA LEU A 54 4.32 -6.09 -27.43
C LEU A 54 4.76 -6.09 -28.90
N TRP A 55 5.61 -7.04 -29.27
CA TRP A 55 5.96 -7.29 -30.65
C TRP A 55 4.70 -7.65 -31.46
N GLN A 56 4.49 -6.99 -32.60
CA GLN A 56 3.30 -7.21 -33.44
C GLN A 56 3.48 -8.37 -34.43
N ASN A 57 4.73 -8.63 -34.84
CA ASN A 57 5.09 -9.69 -35.76
C ASN A 57 6.27 -10.47 -35.16
N ASP A 58 6.39 -11.74 -35.53
CA ASP A 58 7.53 -12.58 -35.14
C ASP A 58 8.85 -11.92 -35.57
N GLN A 59 9.74 -11.66 -34.62
CA GLN A 59 11.04 -11.06 -34.86
C GLN A 59 12.13 -12.13 -34.77
N PRO A 60 12.80 -12.48 -35.89
CA PRO A 60 14.00 -13.31 -35.82
C PRO A 60 15.16 -12.53 -35.18
N PHE A 61 15.78 -13.11 -34.16
CA PHE A 61 17.02 -12.62 -33.56
C PHE A 61 18.14 -13.59 -33.92
N ASP A 62 19.00 -13.19 -34.86
CA ASP A 62 20.17 -13.98 -35.26
C ASP A 62 21.31 -13.78 -34.26
N PHE A 63 21.58 -14.82 -33.45
CA PHE A 63 22.87 -14.91 -32.79
C PHE A 63 23.92 -15.37 -33.80
N GLU A 64 25.00 -14.59 -33.92
CA GLU A 64 26.18 -14.83 -34.74
C GLU A 64 26.63 -16.31 -34.63
N GLY A 65 26.27 -17.14 -35.61
CA GLY A 65 26.69 -18.54 -35.69
C GLY A 65 25.63 -19.65 -35.56
N ASN A 66 24.40 -19.47 -36.05
CA ASN A 66 23.40 -20.53 -36.32
C ASN A 66 22.41 -20.89 -35.19
N ARG A 67 21.90 -19.89 -34.45
CA ARG A 67 20.69 -20.03 -33.62
C ARG A 67 19.82 -18.78 -33.75
N THR A 68 18.75 -18.87 -34.53
CA THR A 68 17.67 -17.87 -34.56
C THR A 68 16.83 -18.01 -33.29
N ILE A 69 16.90 -17.04 -32.38
CA ILE A 69 15.92 -16.90 -31.31
C ILE A 69 14.77 -16.06 -31.89
N THR A 70 13.59 -16.63 -32.08
CA THR A 70 12.45 -15.85 -32.58
C THR A 70 11.67 -15.30 -31.40
N PHE A 71 11.53 -13.98 -31.30
CA PHE A 71 10.55 -13.35 -30.42
C PHE A 71 9.19 -13.39 -31.10
N TYR A 72 8.29 -14.23 -30.58
CA TYR A 72 6.94 -14.35 -31.13
C TYR A 72 6.13 -13.07 -30.92
N ALA A 73 5.19 -12.81 -31.85
CA ALA A 73 4.18 -11.77 -31.66
C ALA A 73 3.46 -11.95 -30.31
N GLY A 74 3.24 -10.84 -29.60
CA GLY A 74 2.68 -10.84 -28.25
C GLY A 74 3.71 -10.94 -27.13
N THR A 75 5.00 -11.14 -27.43
CA THR A 75 6.06 -11.04 -26.41
C THR A 75 6.41 -9.57 -26.10
N SER A 76 6.75 -9.28 -24.84
CA SER A 76 7.05 -7.91 -24.41
C SER A 76 8.39 -7.43 -24.99
N VAL A 77 8.37 -6.25 -25.61
CA VAL A 77 9.57 -5.59 -26.13
C VAL A 77 10.55 -5.26 -24.99
N MET A 78 10.03 -4.85 -23.83
CA MET A 78 10.83 -4.57 -22.64
C MET A 78 11.51 -5.84 -22.09
N ALA A 79 10.89 -7.01 -22.20
CA ALA A 79 11.51 -8.26 -21.77
C ALA A 79 12.73 -8.63 -22.64
N ALA A 80 12.66 -8.34 -23.94
CA ALA A 80 13.74 -8.60 -24.88
C ALA A 80 14.91 -7.61 -24.70
N ASN A 81 14.61 -6.32 -24.56
CA ASN A 81 15.64 -5.27 -24.51
C ASN A 81 16.22 -5.06 -23.10
N TYR A 82 15.42 -5.25 -22.04
CA TYR A 82 15.79 -4.93 -20.65
C TYR A 82 15.26 -5.96 -19.63
N PRO A 83 15.79 -7.20 -19.62
CA PRO A 83 15.26 -8.29 -18.79
C PRO A 83 15.28 -8.01 -17.28
N GLU A 84 16.32 -7.35 -16.75
CA GLU A 84 16.39 -6.99 -15.31
C GLU A 84 15.32 -5.96 -14.90
N VAL A 85 15.13 -4.94 -15.74
CA VAL A 85 14.13 -3.88 -15.53
C VAL A 85 12.72 -4.46 -15.65
N TYR A 86 12.52 -5.38 -16.60
CA TYR A 86 11.26 -6.09 -16.79
C TYR A 86 10.85 -6.92 -15.55
N GLN A 87 11.79 -7.66 -14.95
CA GLN A 87 11.52 -8.44 -13.75
C GLN A 87 11.13 -7.55 -12.56
N THR A 88 11.81 -6.41 -12.41
CA THR A 88 11.52 -5.44 -11.33
C THR A 88 10.15 -4.77 -11.53
N PHE A 89 9.82 -4.39 -12.77
CA PHE A 89 8.51 -3.88 -13.14
C PHE A 89 7.38 -4.85 -12.75
N TRP A 90 7.49 -6.12 -13.15
CA TRP A 90 6.47 -7.13 -12.84
C TRP A 90 6.30 -7.38 -11.34
N SER A 91 7.39 -7.33 -10.59
CA SER A 91 7.38 -7.54 -9.14
C SER A 91 6.59 -6.44 -8.43
N TYR A 92 6.85 -5.17 -8.75
CA TYR A 92 6.14 -4.03 -8.16
C TYR A 92 4.70 -3.92 -8.65
N ASN A 93 4.45 -4.15 -9.95
CA ASN A 93 3.10 -4.12 -10.52
C ASN A 93 2.20 -5.18 -9.85
N THR A 94 2.68 -6.42 -9.76
CA THR A 94 1.93 -7.53 -9.12
C THR A 94 1.69 -7.26 -7.64
N SER A 95 2.69 -6.72 -6.93
CA SER A 95 2.54 -6.37 -5.51
C SER A 95 1.45 -5.31 -5.30
N SER A 96 1.42 -4.26 -6.13
CA SER A 96 0.35 -3.24 -6.07
C SER A 96 -1.03 -3.81 -6.41
N PHE A 97 -1.11 -4.71 -7.38
CA PHE A 97 -2.36 -5.35 -7.80
C PHE A 97 -2.95 -6.24 -6.69
N VAL A 98 -2.13 -7.12 -6.11
CA VAL A 98 -2.54 -8.01 -5.02
C VAL A 98 -2.92 -7.21 -3.77
N ALA A 99 -2.18 -6.15 -3.44
CA ALA A 99 -2.52 -5.27 -2.32
C ALA A 99 -3.87 -4.57 -2.55
N ALA A 100 -4.12 -4.06 -3.75
CA ALA A 100 -5.38 -3.42 -4.11
C ALA A 100 -6.57 -4.41 -4.06
N LEU A 101 -6.42 -5.61 -4.61
CA LEU A 101 -7.44 -6.66 -4.51
C LEU A 101 -7.71 -7.09 -3.06
N SER A 102 -6.67 -7.16 -2.24
CA SER A 102 -6.82 -7.47 -0.81
C SER A 102 -7.71 -6.43 -0.11
N VAL A 103 -7.53 -5.15 -0.44
CA VAL A 103 -8.38 -4.07 0.10
C VAL A 103 -9.83 -4.21 -0.36
N VAL A 104 -10.07 -4.50 -1.64
CA VAL A 104 -11.42 -4.74 -2.18
C VAL A 104 -12.09 -5.92 -1.47
N LEU A 105 -11.40 -7.07 -1.38
CA LEU A 105 -11.93 -8.26 -0.71
C LEU A 105 -12.24 -8.00 0.76
N LEU A 106 -11.36 -7.30 1.47
CA LEU A 106 -11.58 -6.95 2.87
C LEU A 106 -12.79 -6.02 3.05
N LEU A 107 -12.94 -5.01 2.19
CA LEU A 107 -14.09 -4.09 2.19
C LEU A 107 -15.40 -4.82 1.91
N VAL A 108 -15.43 -5.70 0.90
CA VAL A 108 -16.63 -6.46 0.50
C VAL A 108 -17.00 -7.53 1.51
N SER A 109 -16.01 -8.18 2.15
CA SER A 109 -16.25 -9.28 3.10
C SER A 109 -16.91 -8.82 4.40
N GLY A 110 -17.00 -7.51 4.67
CA GLY A 110 -17.75 -6.98 5.82
C GLY A 110 -17.29 -7.52 7.17
N LEU A 111 -16.03 -7.95 7.29
CA LEU A 111 -15.53 -8.71 8.44
C LEU A 111 -15.78 -7.95 9.76
N PRO A 112 -16.31 -8.61 10.81
CA PRO A 112 -16.64 -7.99 12.10
C PRO A 112 -15.40 -7.68 12.96
N LEU A 113 -14.25 -7.43 12.32
CA LEU A 113 -13.04 -6.98 12.98
C LEU A 113 -13.31 -5.64 13.68
N LYS A 114 -12.67 -5.42 14.83
CA LYS A 114 -12.81 -4.16 15.58
C LYS A 114 -12.62 -2.98 14.61
N ARG A 115 -13.67 -2.16 14.43
CA ARG A 115 -13.74 -1.09 13.41
C ARG A 115 -12.48 -0.22 13.31
N ARG A 116 -11.76 -0.04 14.42
CA ARG A 116 -10.53 0.75 14.47
C ARG A 116 -9.29 0.03 13.90
N ILE A 117 -9.14 -1.28 14.15
CA ILE A 117 -8.02 -2.09 13.65
C ILE A 117 -8.24 -2.36 12.16
N PHE A 118 -9.47 -2.71 11.80
CA PHE A 118 -9.85 -2.95 10.41
C PHE A 118 -9.59 -1.73 9.51
N ALA A 119 -10.04 -0.54 9.91
CA ALA A 119 -9.78 0.69 9.18
C ALA A 119 -8.27 1.01 9.09
N TRP A 120 -7.49 0.69 10.13
CA TRP A 120 -6.05 0.93 10.12
C TRP A 120 -5.32 -0.01 9.16
N LEU A 121 -5.70 -1.29 9.16
CA LEU A 121 -5.16 -2.30 8.23
C LEU A 121 -5.48 -1.95 6.77
N LEU A 122 -6.74 -1.59 6.48
CA LEU A 122 -7.15 -1.14 5.14
C LEU A 122 -6.34 0.05 4.65
N MET A 123 -6.15 1.06 5.52
CA MET A 123 -5.30 2.21 5.20
C MET A 123 -3.87 1.76 4.92
N ALA A 124 -3.26 0.95 5.77
CA ALA A 124 -1.88 0.49 5.62
C ALA A 124 -1.65 -0.25 4.29
N ILE A 125 -2.53 -1.18 3.92
CA ILE A 125 -2.44 -1.91 2.65
C ILE A 125 -2.59 -0.95 1.47
N MET A 126 -3.48 0.05 1.57
CA MET A 126 -3.63 1.06 0.52
C MET A 126 -2.40 1.94 0.35
N TRP A 127 -1.73 2.34 1.43
CA TRP A 127 -0.45 3.05 1.34
C TRP A 127 0.59 2.22 0.61
N VAL A 128 0.70 0.93 0.95
CA VAL A 128 1.60 -0.01 0.27
C VAL A 128 1.26 -0.09 -1.23
N ALA A 129 -0.01 -0.30 -1.58
CA ALA A 129 -0.47 -0.37 -2.96
C ALA A 129 -0.10 0.89 -3.77
N MET A 130 -0.33 2.08 -3.19
CA MET A 130 0.02 3.36 -3.82
C MET A 130 1.54 3.50 -4.04
N THR A 131 2.36 3.11 -3.06
CA THR A 131 3.83 3.21 -3.19
C THR A 131 4.39 2.29 -4.27
N PHE A 132 3.97 1.02 -4.30
CA PHE A 132 4.39 0.09 -5.34
C PHE A 132 3.92 0.53 -6.72
N MET A 133 2.69 1.03 -6.83
CA MET A 133 2.17 1.51 -8.10
C MET A 133 2.95 2.72 -8.64
N ALA A 134 3.35 3.65 -7.77
CA ALA A 134 4.19 4.78 -8.14
C ALA A 134 5.58 4.32 -8.62
N LEU A 135 6.18 3.31 -7.97
CA LEU A 135 7.46 2.73 -8.41
C LEU A 135 7.33 2.06 -9.79
N THR A 136 6.26 1.31 -10.03
CA THR A 136 5.96 0.71 -11.33
C THR A 136 5.89 1.77 -12.43
N TYR A 137 5.24 2.90 -12.16
CA TYR A 137 5.16 4.02 -13.10
C TYR A 137 6.55 4.61 -13.43
N LEU A 138 7.41 4.80 -12.42
CA LEU A 138 8.76 5.33 -12.64
C LEU A 138 9.59 4.39 -13.53
N ILE A 139 9.52 3.08 -13.29
CA ILE A 139 10.21 2.09 -14.14
C ILE A 139 9.67 2.14 -15.57
N SER A 140 8.35 2.25 -15.72
CA SER A 140 7.70 2.34 -17.04
C SER A 140 8.22 3.53 -17.86
N MET A 141 8.40 4.69 -17.21
CA MET A 141 8.94 5.88 -17.88
C MET A 141 10.37 5.69 -18.38
N THR A 142 11.20 4.98 -17.62
CA THR A 142 12.58 4.70 -18.05
C THR A 142 12.64 3.78 -19.26
N ALA A 143 11.69 2.85 -19.41
CA ALA A 143 11.62 1.95 -20.56
C ALA A 143 11.12 2.64 -21.85
N VAL A 144 10.35 3.72 -21.73
CA VAL A 144 9.79 4.47 -22.87
C VAL A 144 10.68 5.64 -23.32
N THR A 145 11.58 6.12 -22.45
CA THR A 145 12.46 7.26 -22.76
C THR A 145 13.66 6.81 -23.62
N PRO A 146 13.87 7.35 -24.83
CA PRO A 146 15.02 7.00 -25.66
C PRO A 146 16.32 7.49 -25.02
N GLY A 147 17.28 6.58 -24.83
CA GLY A 147 18.59 6.87 -24.24
C GLY A 147 19.63 7.20 -25.31
N ASN A 148 20.39 8.27 -25.12
CA ASN A 148 21.50 8.63 -26.01
C ASN A 148 22.80 8.04 -25.44
N GLY A 149 23.27 6.89 -25.95
CA GLY A 149 24.61 6.34 -25.70
C GLY A 149 24.69 5.22 -24.64
N TYR A 150 24.72 3.96 -25.08
CA TYR A 150 24.40 2.79 -24.24
C TYR A 150 25.34 1.57 -24.38
N GLU A 151 26.55 1.66 -24.94
CA GLU A 151 27.38 0.45 -25.11
C GLU A 151 28.34 0.10 -23.97
N SER A 152 28.76 1.05 -23.11
CA SER A 152 29.68 0.75 -21.99
C SER A 152 29.04 0.87 -20.60
N MET A 153 27.73 1.12 -20.55
CA MET A 153 27.01 1.44 -19.33
C MET A 153 26.32 0.24 -18.68
N ILE A 154 26.02 -0.84 -19.40
CA ILE A 154 24.98 -1.77 -18.93
C ILE A 154 25.45 -2.70 -17.78
N GLY A 155 26.74 -3.01 -17.67
CA GLY A 155 27.27 -3.83 -16.56
C GLY A 155 27.51 -3.07 -15.24
N ASP A 156 27.90 -1.80 -15.31
CA ASP A 156 28.26 -1.00 -14.12
C ASP A 156 27.12 -0.04 -13.71
N TRP A 157 26.12 0.21 -14.59
CA TRP A 157 25.10 1.26 -14.37
C TRP A 157 23.84 0.81 -13.66
N SER A 158 23.55 -0.50 -13.61
CA SER A 158 22.46 -1.03 -12.78
C SER A 158 22.63 -0.58 -11.31
N TYR A 159 23.88 -0.47 -10.84
CA TYR A 159 24.22 0.04 -9.51
C TYR A 159 24.86 1.45 -9.49
N LYS A 160 25.87 1.79 -10.31
CA LYS A 160 26.55 3.11 -10.22
C LYS A 160 25.89 4.21 -11.05
N GLY A 161 25.30 3.88 -12.18
CA GLY A 161 24.67 4.81 -13.11
C GLY A 161 23.34 5.34 -12.61
N PHE A 162 22.54 4.43 -12.06
CA PHE A 162 21.37 4.76 -11.26
C PHE A 162 21.73 5.58 -9.99
N ASN A 163 22.93 5.47 -9.44
CA ASN A 163 23.34 6.32 -8.31
C ASN A 163 23.89 7.68 -8.77
N SER A 164 24.76 7.74 -9.77
CA SER A 164 25.46 8.96 -10.24
C SER A 164 24.54 10.00 -10.88
N MET A 165 23.72 9.60 -11.86
CA MET A 165 22.78 10.52 -12.54
C MET A 165 21.68 10.99 -11.59
N TRP A 166 21.39 10.18 -10.59
CA TRP A 166 20.38 10.46 -9.61
C TRP A 166 20.94 11.08 -8.32
N GLU A 167 22.24 11.25 -8.08
CA GLU A 167 22.74 11.78 -6.81
C GLU A 167 22.12 13.15 -6.42
N PRO A 168 22.01 14.18 -7.29
CA PRO A 168 21.36 15.44 -6.91
C PRO A 168 19.83 15.35 -6.88
N ILE A 169 19.22 14.62 -7.83
CA ILE A 169 17.76 14.49 -7.95
C ILE A 169 17.21 13.54 -6.87
N LEU A 170 17.81 12.36 -6.66
CA LEU A 170 17.59 11.51 -5.49
C LEU A 170 18.17 12.10 -4.20
N LYS A 171 19.08 13.07 -4.14
CA LYS A 171 19.31 13.74 -2.83
C LYS A 171 18.11 14.56 -2.41
N ILE A 172 17.51 15.29 -3.34
CA ILE A 172 16.31 16.09 -3.09
C ILE A 172 15.10 15.17 -2.91
N VAL A 173 14.95 14.18 -3.79
CA VAL A 173 13.85 13.20 -3.75
C VAL A 173 14.04 12.20 -2.63
N LYS A 174 15.21 11.59 -2.37
CA LYS A 174 15.46 10.76 -1.16
C LYS A 174 15.39 11.59 0.10
N LYS A 175 15.83 12.85 0.17
CA LYS A 175 15.57 13.67 1.37
C LYS A 175 14.09 13.96 1.52
N SER A 176 13.38 14.30 0.45
CA SER A 176 11.93 14.53 0.48
C SER A 176 11.17 13.25 0.87
N VAL A 177 11.57 12.12 0.31
CA VAL A 177 11.04 10.77 0.55
C VAL A 177 11.44 10.27 1.94
N TRP A 178 12.64 10.54 2.44
CA TRP A 178 13.03 10.27 3.84
C TRP A 178 12.30 11.18 4.81
N THR A 179 12.06 12.44 4.45
CA THR A 179 11.25 13.36 5.23
C THR A 179 9.82 12.86 5.25
N TRP A 180 9.31 12.36 4.13
CA TRP A 180 8.00 11.73 4.01
C TRP A 180 7.91 10.40 4.77
N PHE A 181 8.92 9.54 4.71
CA PHE A 181 9.01 8.30 5.47
C PHE A 181 9.22 8.57 6.97
N ALA A 182 9.91 9.64 7.35
CA ALA A 182 10.02 10.10 8.72
C ALA A 182 8.69 10.66 9.22
N VAL A 183 7.96 11.42 8.40
CA VAL A 183 6.59 11.89 8.71
C VAL A 183 5.64 10.71 8.84
N ILE A 184 5.66 9.77 7.89
CA ILE A 184 4.88 8.52 7.94
C ILE A 184 5.31 7.69 9.15
N GLY A 185 6.60 7.59 9.44
CA GLY A 185 7.17 6.86 10.57
C GLY A 185 6.75 7.48 11.91
N VAL A 186 6.72 8.81 12.02
CA VAL A 186 6.21 9.53 13.19
C VAL A 186 4.71 9.31 13.32
N ILE A 187 3.94 9.36 12.22
CA ILE A 187 2.50 9.08 12.25
C ILE A 187 2.25 7.64 12.70
N LEU A 188 2.96 6.66 12.14
CA LEU A 188 2.88 5.26 12.52
C LEU A 188 3.34 5.04 13.96
N ALA A 189 4.43 5.67 14.41
CA ALA A 189 4.92 5.58 15.78
C ALA A 189 3.92 6.19 16.77
N VAL A 190 3.32 7.33 16.46
CA VAL A 190 2.25 7.95 17.28
C VAL A 190 1.02 7.05 17.31
N GLN A 191 0.64 6.47 16.18
CA GLN A 191 -0.50 5.56 16.10
C GLN A 191 -0.25 4.25 16.86
N SER A 192 0.98 3.73 16.79
CA SER A 192 1.46 2.56 17.52
C SER A 192 1.57 2.84 19.02
N CYS A 193 2.11 3.98 19.45
CA CYS A 193 2.12 4.39 20.86
C CYS A 193 0.70 4.55 21.40
N ARG A 194 -0.22 5.15 20.64
CA ARG A 194 -1.63 5.24 21.03
C ARG A 194 -2.28 3.86 21.15
N PHE A 195 -1.91 2.93 20.28
CA PHE A 195 -2.37 1.55 20.33
C PHE A 195 -1.80 0.79 21.53
N LEU A 196 -0.51 0.94 21.82
CA LEU A 196 0.17 0.34 22.97
C LEU A 196 -0.36 0.90 24.29
N MET A 197 -0.56 2.22 24.41
CA MET A 197 -1.18 2.84 25.59
C MET A 197 -2.62 2.35 25.81
N TRP A 198 -3.36 2.10 24.73
CA TRP A 198 -4.69 1.51 24.82
C TRP A 198 -4.65 0.03 25.25
N ILE A 199 -3.70 -0.74 24.74
CA ILE A 199 -3.48 -2.14 25.14
C ILE A 199 -3.08 -2.22 26.61
N THR A 200 -2.08 -1.45 27.05
CA THR A 200 -1.66 -1.43 28.45
C THR A 200 -2.78 -0.92 29.36
N GLY A 201 -3.58 0.04 28.90
CA GLY A 201 -4.80 0.48 29.59
C GLY A 201 -5.84 -0.64 29.74
N ILE A 202 -6.08 -1.44 28.70
CA ILE A 202 -6.95 -2.63 28.77
C ILE A 202 -6.36 -3.67 29.72
N PHE A 203 -5.06 -3.93 29.63
CA PHE A 203 -4.38 -4.93 30.45
C PHE A 203 -4.37 -4.53 31.93
N CYS A 204 -4.10 -3.26 32.24
CA CYS A 204 -4.21 -2.67 33.57
C CYS A 204 -5.64 -2.72 34.09
N HIS A 205 -6.65 -2.39 33.26
CA HIS A 205 -8.04 -2.52 33.66
C HIS A 205 -8.40 -3.98 33.97
N TYR A 206 -7.97 -4.93 33.14
CA TYR A 206 -8.24 -6.34 33.32
C TYR A 206 -7.55 -6.89 34.59
N ARG A 207 -6.28 -6.52 34.81
CA ARG A 207 -5.52 -6.88 36.01
C ARG A 207 -6.14 -6.29 37.28
N ARG A 208 -6.59 -5.04 37.24
CA ARG A 208 -7.26 -4.39 38.39
C ARG A 208 -8.57 -5.07 38.76
N LYS A 209 -9.36 -5.49 37.76
CA LYS A 209 -10.59 -6.28 37.97
C LYS A 209 -10.32 -7.66 38.58
N ARG A 210 -9.25 -8.33 38.14
CA ARG A 210 -8.87 -9.65 38.68
C ARG A 210 -8.43 -9.55 40.14
N VAL A 211 -7.62 -8.54 40.48
CA VAL A 211 -7.16 -8.32 41.87
C VAL A 211 -8.32 -7.98 42.81
N SER A 212 -9.30 -7.18 42.38
CA SER A 212 -10.49 -6.88 43.20
C SER A 212 -11.37 -8.10 43.47
N SER A 213 -11.47 -9.04 42.51
CA SER A 213 -12.26 -10.27 42.67
C SER A 213 -11.61 -11.27 43.63
N LEU A 214 -10.27 -11.32 43.69
CA LEU A 214 -9.54 -12.14 44.66
C LEU A 214 -9.67 -11.58 46.08
N ARG A 215 -9.70 -10.24 46.22
CA ARG A 215 -9.87 -9.57 47.52
C ARG A 215 -11.28 -9.77 48.11
N SER A 216 -12.32 -9.73 47.28
CA SER A 216 -13.70 -9.98 47.73
C SER A 216 -13.98 -11.43 48.12
N HIS A 217 -13.23 -12.40 47.57
CA HIS A 217 -13.34 -13.81 48.00
C HIS A 217 -12.60 -14.10 49.31
N GLY A 218 -11.55 -13.34 49.63
CA GLY A 218 -10.82 -13.48 50.90
C GLY A 218 -11.51 -12.83 52.11
N GLU A 219 -12.37 -11.83 51.89
CA GLU A 219 -13.14 -11.16 52.96
C GLU A 219 -14.47 -11.87 53.29
N GLY A 220 -14.93 -12.82 52.47
CA GLY A 220 -16.18 -13.58 52.69
C GLY A 220 -16.01 -14.94 53.37
N SER A 221 -14.79 -15.29 53.82
CA SER A 221 -14.44 -16.58 54.42
C SER A 221 -13.95 -16.46 55.87
N VAL A 222 -14.30 -15.36 56.55
CA VAL A 222 -14.07 -15.14 57.99
C VAL A 222 -15.40 -15.05 58.71
#